data_AF-M1MT96-F1
#
_entry.id   AF-M1MT96-F1
#
_cell.length_a   1.000
_cell.length_b   1.000
_cell.length_c   1.000
_cell.angle_alpha   90.00
_cell.angle_beta   90.00
_cell.angle_gamma   90.00
#
_symmetry.space_group_name_H-M   'P 1'
#
loop_
_entity.id
_entity.type
_entity.pdbx_description
1 polymer ?
#
loop_
_entity_poly.entity_id
_entity_poly.type
_entity_poly.pdbx_seq_one_letter_code
_entity_poly.pdbx_strand_id
1 'polypeptide(L)'
;MGIPRIDKTREYMFNEAWGKIDNNVIITSRNSEHSYKLDDFANKKKLKFFNPVIGTWQTCTYVQPEEMFDVWYITEAVDMK
;
A
#
# COMPACT_ATOMS: atom_id res chain seq x y z
N MET A 1 -11.35 8.45 -8.82
CA MET A 1 -10.46 7.36 -8.37
C MET A 1 -11.10 6.73 -7.16
N GLY A 2 -11.30 5.40 -7.17
CA GLY A 2 -12.01 4.69 -6.10
C GLY A 2 -11.11 4.39 -4.90
N ILE A 3 -11.74 4.16 -3.74
CA ILE A 3 -11.09 3.64 -2.54
C ILE A 3 -10.43 2.29 -2.89
N PRO A 4 -9.18 2.01 -2.46
CA PRO A 4 -8.54 0.73 -2.68
C PRO A 4 -9.40 -0.41 -2.13
N ARG A 5 -9.71 -1.41 -2.95
CA ARG A 5 -10.29 -2.66 -2.48
C ARG A 5 -9.18 -3.43 -1.76
N ILE A 6 -9.42 -3.84 -0.51
CA ILE A 6 -8.44 -4.56 0.30
C ILE A 6 -8.78 -6.05 0.28
N ASP A 7 -7.85 -6.88 -0.16
CA ASP A 7 -7.93 -8.33 -0.01
C ASP A 7 -7.47 -8.74 1.39
N LYS A 8 -8.43 -9.09 2.26
CA LYS A 8 -8.19 -9.52 3.65
C LYS A 8 -8.07 -11.04 3.80
N THR A 9 -7.87 -11.80 2.71
CA THR A 9 -7.82 -13.28 2.77
C THR A 9 -6.55 -13.84 3.38
N ARG A 10 -5.44 -13.07 3.33
CA ARG A 10 -4.14 -13.46 3.85
C ARG A 10 -3.47 -12.30 4.57
N GLU A 11 -2.85 -12.62 5.70
CA GLU A 11 -2.06 -11.70 6.50
C GLU A 11 -0.57 -12.02 6.29
N TYR A 12 0.25 -10.97 6.24
CA TYR A 12 1.69 -11.04 6.02
C TYR A 12 2.42 -10.20 7.06
N MET A 13 3.65 -10.57 7.41
CA MET A 13 4.52 -9.66 8.16
C MET A 13 4.96 -8.49 7.27
N PHE A 14 5.34 -7.36 7.88
CA PHE A 14 5.76 -6.17 7.14
C PHE A 14 6.86 -6.45 6.11
N ASN A 15 7.91 -7.19 6.47
CA ASN A 15 9.01 -7.52 5.56
C ASN A 15 8.56 -8.35 4.35
N GLU A 16 7.61 -9.26 4.53
CA GLU A 16 7.04 -10.07 3.45
C GLU A 16 6.18 -9.23 2.52
N ALA A 17 5.32 -8.38 3.08
CA ALA A 17 4.47 -7.47 2.31
C ALA A 17 5.31 -6.43 1.57
N TRP A 18 6.27 -5.81 2.24
CA TRP A 18 7.19 -4.84 1.67
C TRP A 18 8.08 -5.45 0.59
N GLY A 19 8.54 -6.70 0.74
CA GLY A 19 9.30 -7.38 -0.30
C GLY A 19 8.51 -7.67 -1.59
N LYS A 20 7.18 -7.68 -1.50
CA LYS A 20 6.26 -7.91 -2.63
C LYS A 20 5.72 -6.63 -3.26
N ILE A 21 6.01 -5.46 -2.68
CA ILE A 21 5.50 -4.20 -3.21
C ILE A 21 6.14 -3.89 -4.58
N ASP A 22 5.30 -3.67 -5.58
CA ASP A 22 5.69 -3.28 -6.93
C ASP A 22 4.58 -2.42 -7.55
N ASN A 23 4.72 -2.01 -8.82
CA ASN A 23 3.80 -1.07 -9.49
C ASN A 23 2.32 -1.50 -9.46
N ASN A 24 2.05 -2.81 -9.40
CA ASN A 24 0.70 -3.37 -9.39
C ASN A 24 0.31 -3.96 -8.04
N VAL A 25 1.01 -3.64 -6.96
CA VAL A 25 0.72 -4.19 -5.63
C VAL A 25 0.45 -3.06 -4.65
N ILE A 26 -0.68 -3.16 -3.96
CA ILE A 26 -1.04 -2.32 -2.83
C ILE A 26 -0.85 -3.16 -1.56
N ILE A 27 -0.13 -2.62 -0.60
CA ILE A 27 -0.06 -3.20 0.75
C ILE A 27 -0.88 -2.32 1.69
N THR A 28 -1.61 -2.94 2.61
CA THR A 28 -2.45 -2.22 3.57
C THR A 28 -2.12 -2.67 4.98
N SER A 29 -1.78 -1.72 5.85
CA SER A 29 -1.56 -2.02 7.27
C SER A 29 -2.89 -2.42 7.90
N ARG A 30 -2.90 -3.46 8.73
CA ARG A 30 -4.10 -3.85 9.47
C ARG A 30 -4.44 -2.86 10.59
N ASN A 31 -3.45 -2.36 11.31
CA ASN A 31 -3.63 -1.43 12.43
C ASN A 31 -4.19 -0.07 11.99
N SER A 32 -3.56 0.58 11.02
CA SER A 32 -3.95 1.93 10.58
C SER A 32 -4.99 1.94 9.45
N GLU A 33 -5.18 0.80 8.78
CA GLU A 33 -5.91 0.68 7.51
C GLU A 33 -5.32 1.55 6.37
N HIS A 34 -4.13 2.11 6.56
CA HIS A 34 -3.46 2.87 5.51
C HIS A 34 -2.97 1.94 4.40
N SER A 35 -3.26 2.35 3.17
CA SER A 35 -2.84 1.64 1.97
C SER A 35 -1.68 2.35 1.30
N TYR A 36 -0.70 1.57 0.87
CA TYR A 36 0.54 2.03 0.27
C TYR A 36 0.80 1.33 -1.05
N LYS A 37 1.42 2.06 -1.99
CA LYS A 37 1.88 1.51 -3.26
C LYS A 37 3.16 2.18 -3.71
N LEU A 38 3.86 1.53 -4.62
CA LEU A 38 4.92 2.17 -5.39
C LEU A 38 4.34 2.78 -6.67
N ASP A 39 4.84 3.95 -7.02
CA ASP A 39 4.54 4.61 -8.28
C ASP A 39 5.85 4.98 -8.97
N ASP A 40 5.97 4.62 -10.24
CA ASP A 40 7.13 4.97 -11.06
C ASP A 40 6.95 6.39 -11.59
N PHE A 41 7.72 7.34 -11.04
CA PHE A 41 7.75 8.70 -11.54
C PHE A 41 9.18 9.11 -11.89
N ALA A 42 9.41 9.42 -13.17
CA ALA A 42 10.71 9.84 -13.70
C ALA A 42 11.86 8.85 -13.36
N ASN A 43 11.64 7.55 -13.61
CA ASN A 43 12.57 6.46 -13.31
C ASN A 43 12.96 6.32 -11.83
N LYS A 44 12.14 6.85 -10.92
CA LYS A 44 12.29 6.66 -9.47
C LYS A 44 11.01 6.06 -8.90
N LYS A 45 11.15 4.93 -8.21
CA LYS A 45 10.09 4.35 -7.39
C LYS A 45 9.81 5.27 -6.21
N LYS A 46 8.61 5.86 -6.17
CA LYS A 46 8.16 6.67 -5.04
C LYS A 46 7.07 5.94 -4.28
N LEU A 47 7.20 5.91 -2.96
CA LEU A 47 6.13 5.44 -2.09
C LEU A 47 4.98 6.45 -2.11
N LYS A 48 3.77 5.94 -2.25
CA LYS A 48 2.55 6.71 -2.07
C LYS A 48 1.66 6.05 -1.02
N PHE A 49 0.98 6.87 -0.23
CA PHE A 49 -0.09 6.43 0.66
C PHE A 49 -1.43 6.94 0.13
N PHE A 50 -2.51 6.19 0.39
CA PHE A 50 -3.86 6.62 0.04
C PHE A 50 -4.43 7.50 1.14
N ASN A 51 -4.78 8.74 0.81
CA ASN A 51 -5.46 9.64 1.72
C ASN A 51 -6.99 9.49 1.54
N PRO A 52 -7.72 8.90 2.50
CA PRO A 52 -9.15 8.65 2.37
C PRO A 52 -9.98 9.93 2.46
N VAL A 53 -9.48 11.00 3.08
CA VAL A 53 -10.20 12.28 3.23
C VAL A 53 -10.45 12.94 1.88
N ILE A 54 -9.48 12.85 0.98
CA ILE A 54 -9.53 13.46 -0.36
C ILE A 54 -9.56 12.42 -1.50
N GLY A 55 -9.62 11.12 -1.16
CA GLY A 55 -9.73 10.02 -2.11
C GLY A 55 -8.59 9.93 -3.12
N THR A 56 -7.35 10.25 -2.73
CA THR A 56 -6.22 10.30 -3.68
C THR A 56 -4.92 9.76 -3.10
N TRP A 57 -4.00 9.37 -3.98
CA TRP A 57 -2.66 8.89 -3.63
C TRP A 57 -1.68 10.05 -3.49
N GLN A 58 -1.05 10.17 -2.33
CA GLN A 58 -0.08 11.21 -2.02
C GLN A 58 1.31 10.62 -1.80
N THR A 59 2.34 11.38 -2.18
CA THR A 59 3.73 10.98 -1.91
C THR A 59 3.93 10.79 -0.41
N CYS A 60 4.53 9.67 -0.06
CA CYS A 60 4.84 9.28 1.31
C CYS A 60 6.37 9.17 1.45
N THR A 61 6.91 9.65 2.57
CA THR A 61 8.35 9.57 2.84
C THR A 61 8.72 8.36 3.70
N TYR A 62 7.80 7.85 4.52
CA TYR A 62 8.04 6.70 5.39
C TYR A 62 6.71 6.05 5.85
N VAL A 63 6.78 4.76 6.16
CA VAL A 63 5.76 4.02 6.91
C VAL A 63 5.99 4.26 8.40
N GLN A 64 4.93 4.33 9.22
CA GLN A 64 5.11 4.55 10.66
C GLN A 64 5.72 3.31 11.33
N PRO A 65 6.61 3.45 12.31
CA PRO A 65 7.24 2.30 12.99
C PRO A 65 6.22 1.31 13.54
N GLU A 66 5.11 1.79 14.10
CA GLU A 66 4.05 0.96 14.67
C GLU A 66 3.40 0.05 13.62
N GLU A 67 3.29 0.51 12.37
CA GLU A 67 2.78 -0.29 11.27
C GLU A 67 3.79 -1.37 10.84
N MET A 68 5.09 -1.13 10.98
CA MET A 68 6.14 -2.10 10.61
C MET A 68 6.18 -3.34 11.51
N PHE A 69 5.63 -3.25 12.72
CA PHE A 69 5.55 -4.38 13.67
C PHE A 69 4.20 -5.11 13.61
N ASP A 70 3.29 -4.69 12.75
CA ASP A 70 1.97 -5.28 12.59
C ASP A 70 1.88 -6.16 11.35
N VAL A 71 0.73 -6.81 11.18
CA VAL A 71 0.38 -7.58 9.99
C VAL A 71 -0.19 -6.70 8.88
N TRP A 72 -0.02 -7.18 7.65
CA TRP A 72 -0.34 -6.47 6.42
C TRP A 72 -1.17 -7.33 5.50
N TYR A 73 -2.02 -6.67 4.72
CA TYR A 73 -2.75 -7.25 3.60
C TYR A 73 -2.06 -6.89 2.29
N ILE A 74 -2.09 -7.80 1.32
CA ILE A 74 -1.56 -7.56 -0.03
C ILE A 74 -2.73 -7.66 -1.00
N THR A 75 -2.94 -6.59 -1.76
CA THR A 75 -3.93 -6.54 -2.84
C THR A 75 -3.21 -6.31 -4.16
N GLU A 76 -3.34 -7.25 -5.08
CA GLU A 76 -2.92 -7.04 -6.46
C GLU A 76 -3.90 -6.07 -7.13
N ALA A 77 -3.38 -4.99 -7.69
CA ALA A 77 -4.10 -4.07 -8.55
C ALA A 77 -4.33 -4.74 -9.92
N VAL A 78 -5.11 -5.83 -9.94
CA VAL A 78 -5.53 -6.49 -11.17
C VAL A 78 -6.55 -5.56 -11.84
N ASP A 79 -6.15 -4.99 -12.99
CA ASP A 79 -6.97 -4.31 -13.99
C ASP A 79 -8.29 -3.70 -13.45
N MET A 80 -8.21 -2.46 -12.93
CA MET A 80 -9.37 -1.55 -13.01
C MET A 80 -9.55 -1.16 -14.49
N LYS A 81 -10.06 -2.10 -15.29
CA LYS A 81 -10.41 -1.88 -16.69
C LYS A 81 -11.80 -1.30 -16.81
#